data_AF-A0A7J7EXE5-F1
#
_entry.id   AF-A0A7J7EXE5-F1
#
_cell.length_a   1.000
_cell.length_b   1.000
_cell.length_c   1.000
_cell.angle_alpha   90.00
_cell.angle_beta   90.00
_cell.angle_gamma   90.00
#
_symmetry.space_group_name_H-M   'P 1'
#
loop_
_entity.id
_entity.type
_entity.pdbx_description
1 polymer ?
#
loop_
_entity_poly.entity_id
_entity_poly.type
_entity_poly.pdbx_seq_one_letter_code
_entity_poly.pdbx_strand_id
1 'polypeptide(L)'
;MAASMFYSRLLAAATLRSHQPRTALRAAAQVLGSSGLFNNHGLQVQQQQQRSLSLHEYMSMELLQEAGVSIPKGHVAKSPDEAYAIAKKLGSKDVVIKAQVLAGGRGKGTFESGLKGGVKIVFSPEEAKAVSSQMIGKKLFTKQTGEKGRICNQVLVCERRYPRREYYFAITMERSFQ
;
A
#
# COMPACT_ATOMS: atom_id res chain seq x y z
N MET A 1 -40.48 -7.11 -43.65
CA MET A 1 -41.50 -8.19 -43.73
C MET A 1 -41.67 -8.79 -42.33
N ALA A 2 -42.92 -8.74 -41.82
CA ALA A 2 -43.55 -9.52 -40.73
C ALA A 2 -42.72 -9.87 -39.48
N ALA A 3 -43.00 -9.42 -38.25
CA ALA A 3 -44.24 -9.40 -37.47
C ALA A 3 -44.83 -10.79 -37.18
N SER A 4 -44.73 -11.25 -35.91
CA SER A 4 -45.76 -11.95 -35.12
C SER A 4 -45.17 -12.26 -33.73
N MET A 5 -45.51 -11.52 -32.67
CA MET A 5 -46.63 -11.73 -31.72
C MET A 5 -46.44 -12.93 -30.78
N PHE A 6 -46.25 -12.67 -29.47
CA PHE A 6 -47.13 -13.19 -28.41
C PHE A 6 -46.98 -12.34 -27.13
N TYR A 7 -48.12 -11.76 -26.72
CA TYR A 7 -48.41 -11.13 -25.43
C TYR A 7 -48.29 -12.16 -24.28
N SER A 8 -47.90 -11.85 -23.04
CA SER A 8 -48.83 -11.31 -22.03
C SER A 8 -48.16 -11.07 -20.65
N ARG A 9 -48.49 -9.88 -20.08
CA ARG A 9 -48.69 -9.42 -18.68
C ARG A 9 -47.95 -10.03 -17.45
N LEU A 10 -47.18 -9.14 -16.79
CA LEU A 10 -47.29 -8.59 -15.41
C LEU A 10 -47.38 -9.52 -14.18
N LEU A 11 -46.40 -9.42 -13.25
CA LEU A 11 -46.57 -8.93 -11.86
C LEU A 11 -45.24 -8.93 -11.07
N ALA A 12 -45.10 -7.94 -10.20
CA ALA A 12 -43.97 -7.70 -9.31
C ALA A 12 -43.97 -8.60 -8.06
N ALA A 13 -42.78 -8.94 -7.54
CA ALA A 13 -42.58 -9.29 -6.13
C ALA A 13 -41.11 -9.08 -5.74
N ALA A 14 -40.85 -8.03 -4.95
CA ALA A 14 -39.59 -7.83 -4.25
C ALA A 14 -39.52 -8.78 -3.06
N THR A 15 -38.48 -9.61 -3.01
CA THR A 15 -38.22 -10.53 -1.90
C THR A 15 -37.49 -9.84 -0.76
N LEU A 16 -38.20 -9.66 0.36
CA LEU A 16 -37.66 -9.32 1.68
C LEU A 16 -36.80 -10.48 2.20
N ARG A 17 -35.59 -10.18 2.70
CA ARG A 17 -34.79 -11.10 3.53
C ARG A 17 -34.52 -10.45 4.88
N SER A 18 -34.94 -11.17 5.91
CA SER A 18 -34.89 -10.87 7.35
C SER A 18 -33.54 -11.28 7.97
N HIS A 19 -33.01 -10.47 8.90
CA HIS A 19 -32.56 -10.90 10.24
C HIS A 19 -31.99 -9.76 11.10
N GLN A 20 -32.79 -9.35 12.11
CA GLN A 20 -32.49 -9.00 13.52
C GLN A 20 -31.28 -8.10 13.92
N PRO A 21 -31.53 -6.95 14.59
CA PRO A 21 -30.50 -6.22 15.35
C PRO A 21 -30.41 -6.71 16.81
N ARG A 22 -29.18 -6.91 17.31
CA ARG A 22 -28.93 -7.20 18.73
C ARG A 22 -29.11 -5.94 19.58
N THR A 23 -30.28 -5.79 20.18
CA THR A 23 -30.54 -4.95 21.35
C THR A 23 -29.83 -5.53 22.58
N ALA A 24 -28.96 -4.76 23.20
CA ALA A 24 -28.55 -4.96 24.59
C ALA A 24 -29.11 -3.81 25.42
N LEU A 25 -30.25 -4.08 26.07
CA LEU A 25 -30.82 -3.29 27.14
C LEU A 25 -29.98 -3.47 28.41
N ARG A 26 -29.51 -2.37 29.01
CA ARG A 26 -29.36 -2.27 30.47
C ARG A 26 -29.87 -0.91 30.90
N ALA A 27 -30.85 -0.94 31.78
CA ALA A 27 -31.58 0.20 32.29
C ALA A 27 -30.99 0.77 33.58
N ALA A 28 -31.37 2.03 33.83
CA ALA A 28 -31.58 2.70 35.11
C ALA A 28 -30.37 3.11 35.96
N ALA A 29 -30.12 4.42 35.98
CA ALA A 29 -30.03 5.19 37.22
C ALA A 29 -30.47 6.65 36.94
N GLN A 30 -31.74 6.95 37.25
CA GLN A 30 -32.17 8.33 37.48
C GLN A 30 -31.77 8.70 38.92
N VAL A 31 -30.93 9.73 39.08
CA VAL A 31 -30.83 10.48 40.31
C VAL A 31 -30.93 11.96 39.94
N LEU A 32 -32.01 12.58 40.42
CA LEU A 32 -32.27 14.02 40.40
C LEU A 32 -31.22 14.75 41.26
N GLY A 33 -30.53 15.73 40.68
CA GLY A 33 -29.66 16.62 41.46
C GLY A 33 -28.96 17.69 40.61
N SER A 34 -29.30 18.95 40.89
CA SER A 34 -28.63 20.20 40.52
C SER A 34 -28.47 20.55 39.03
N SER A 35 -29.32 21.49 38.61
CA SER A 35 -29.13 22.45 37.53
C SER A 35 -27.83 23.23 37.71
N GLY A 36 -26.89 23.06 36.76
CA GLY A 36 -25.72 23.92 36.62
C GLY A 36 -24.57 23.21 35.91
N LEU A 37 -24.11 23.80 34.80
CA LEU A 37 -22.90 23.45 34.04
C LEU A 37 -23.01 22.29 33.04
N PHE A 38 -23.99 22.34 32.15
CA PHE A 38 -23.79 21.76 30.82
C PHE A 38 -22.87 22.70 30.03
N ASN A 39 -21.56 22.51 30.19
CA ASN A 39 -20.59 23.12 29.31
C ASN A 39 -20.84 22.52 27.92
N ASN A 40 -21.45 23.32 27.04
CA ASN A 40 -21.76 22.95 25.68
C ASN A 40 -20.47 22.93 24.85
N HIS A 41 -19.53 22.03 25.19
CA HIS A 41 -18.48 21.64 24.29
C HIS A 41 -19.15 20.83 23.19
N GLY A 42 -19.62 21.54 22.17
CA GLY A 42 -20.05 20.94 20.92
C GLY A 42 -19.02 19.90 20.54
N LEU A 43 -19.45 18.63 20.45
CA LEU A 43 -18.69 17.58 19.82
C LEU A 43 -18.50 18.01 18.36
N GLN A 44 -17.47 18.81 18.11
CA GLN A 44 -16.96 19.02 16.77
C GLN A 44 -16.47 17.65 16.34
N VAL A 45 -17.30 16.94 15.57
CA VAL A 45 -16.89 15.78 14.80
C VAL A 45 -15.90 16.32 13.78
N GLN A 46 -14.63 16.40 14.17
CA GLN A 46 -13.54 16.80 13.30
C GLN A 46 -13.48 15.70 12.23
N GLN A 47 -14.03 15.98 11.05
CA GLN A 47 -14.13 15.02 9.97
C GLN A 47 -12.71 14.66 9.54
N GLN A 48 -12.21 13.54 10.06
CA GLN A 48 -10.83 13.15 9.84
C GLN A 48 -10.64 12.86 8.35
N GLN A 49 -9.70 13.57 7.72
CA GLN A 49 -9.37 13.37 6.31
C GLN A 49 -9.05 11.88 6.06
N GLN A 50 -9.88 11.22 5.26
CA GLN A 50 -9.60 9.86 4.77
C GLN A 50 -8.62 9.95 3.61
N ARG A 51 -7.50 9.23 3.71
CA ARG A 51 -6.48 9.16 2.65
C ARG A 51 -6.50 7.77 2.04
N SER A 52 -7.13 7.64 0.88
CA SER A 52 -7.25 6.36 0.15
C SER A 52 -6.17 6.15 -0.91
N LEU A 53 -5.11 6.97 -0.90
CA LEU A 53 -4.01 6.90 -1.86
C LEU A 53 -2.79 6.22 -1.26
N SER A 54 -2.23 5.26 -1.98
CA SER A 54 -0.94 4.65 -1.68
C SER A 54 -0.13 4.53 -2.95
N LEU A 55 1.04 5.17 -2.98
CA LEU A 55 1.95 5.13 -4.11
C LEU A 55 3.11 4.17 -3.82
N HIS A 56 3.56 3.48 -4.85
CA HIS A 56 4.78 2.71 -4.77
C HIS A 56 6.00 3.63 -4.72
N GLU A 57 7.13 3.11 -4.21
CA GLU A 57 8.38 3.87 -4.09
C GLU A 57 8.80 4.50 -5.42
N TYR A 58 8.73 3.76 -6.53
CA TYR A 58 9.11 4.28 -7.84
C TYR A 58 8.24 5.46 -8.29
N MET A 59 6.91 5.39 -8.10
CA MET A 59 6.00 6.48 -8.44
C MET A 59 6.29 7.72 -7.59
N SER A 60 6.53 7.54 -6.28
CA SER A 60 6.89 8.64 -5.40
C SER A 60 8.23 9.28 -5.78
N MET A 61 9.20 8.48 -6.23
CA MET A 61 10.48 9.00 -6.73
C MET A 61 10.32 9.78 -8.03
N GLU A 62 9.49 9.31 -8.97
CA GLU A 62 9.19 10.03 -10.22
C GLU A 62 8.60 11.42 -9.93
N LEU A 63 7.62 11.51 -9.02
CA LEU A 63 7.07 12.79 -8.57
C LEU A 63 8.12 13.72 -7.94
N LEU A 64 9.04 13.16 -7.15
CA LEU A 64 10.15 13.92 -6.57
C LEU A 64 11.11 14.43 -7.66
N GLN A 65 11.40 13.59 -8.67
CA GLN A 65 12.25 13.95 -9.79
C GLN A 65 11.64 15.07 -10.65
N GLU A 66 10.34 15.00 -10.93
CA GLU A 66 9.58 16.05 -11.63
C GLU A 66 9.63 17.38 -10.87
N ALA A 67 9.64 17.34 -9.54
CA ALA A 67 9.80 18.51 -8.68
C ALA A 67 11.27 18.98 -8.52
N GLY A 68 12.22 18.39 -9.24
CA GLY A 68 13.64 18.78 -9.21
C GLY A 68 14.45 18.19 -8.05
N VAL A 69 13.91 17.23 -7.30
CA VAL A 69 14.63 16.54 -6.23
C VAL A 69 15.49 15.42 -6.83
N SER A 70 16.78 15.41 -6.50
CA SER A 70 17.70 14.37 -6.96
C SER A 70 17.32 13.00 -6.38
N ILE A 71 17.03 12.04 -7.24
CA ILE A 71 16.76 10.64 -6.89
C ILE A 71 17.84 9.71 -7.46
N PRO A 72 18.02 8.49 -6.91
CA PRO A 72 18.83 7.47 -7.55
C PRO A 72 18.23 7.04 -8.89
N LYS A 73 19.07 6.90 -9.93
CA LYS A 73 18.64 6.34 -11.22
C LYS A 73 18.14 4.91 -11.03
N GLY A 74 17.01 4.57 -11.62
CA GLY A 74 16.47 3.21 -11.58
C GLY A 74 15.22 3.05 -12.41
N HIS A 75 14.87 1.79 -12.69
CA HIS A 75 13.68 1.45 -13.45
C HIS A 75 12.97 0.23 -12.83
N VAL A 76 11.66 0.15 -13.05
CA VAL A 76 10.85 -0.98 -12.59
C VAL A 76 10.97 -2.14 -13.56
N ALA A 77 11.15 -3.35 -13.01
CA ALA A 77 11.10 -4.61 -13.72
C ALA A 77 9.90 -5.44 -13.24
N LYS A 78 9.11 -5.95 -14.19
CA LYS A 78 7.99 -6.88 -13.96
C LYS A 78 8.36 -8.34 -14.24
N SER A 79 9.55 -8.58 -14.80
CA SER A 79 10.10 -9.91 -15.01
C SER A 79 11.59 -9.97 -14.61
N PRO A 80 12.13 -11.17 -14.34
CA PRO A 80 13.56 -11.34 -14.08
C PRO A 80 14.44 -10.92 -15.27
N ASP A 81 13.97 -11.08 -16.50
CA ASP A 81 14.69 -10.67 -17.72
C ASP A 81 14.71 -9.15 -17.88
N GLU A 82 13.62 -8.46 -17.54
CA GLU A 82 13.63 -6.99 -17.45
C GLU A 82 14.63 -6.50 -16.39
N ALA A 83 14.70 -7.18 -15.24
CA ALA A 83 15.64 -6.81 -14.19
C ALA A 83 17.10 -6.96 -14.66
N TYR A 84 17.40 -8.03 -15.41
CA TYR A 84 18.69 -8.22 -16.08
C TYR A 84 19.01 -7.06 -17.03
N ALA A 85 18.08 -6.74 -17.93
CA ALA A 85 18.27 -5.71 -18.95
C ALA A 85 18.48 -4.32 -18.32
N ILE A 86 17.73 -3.99 -17.26
CA ILE A 86 17.87 -2.74 -16.53
C ILE A 86 19.22 -2.69 -15.81
N ALA A 87 19.62 -3.75 -15.11
CA ALA A 87 20.92 -3.81 -14.44
C ALA A 87 22.08 -3.62 -15.43
N LYS A 88 22.00 -4.26 -16.61
CA LYS A 88 22.97 -4.10 -17.70
C LYS A 88 22.99 -2.66 -18.24
N LYS A 89 21.82 -2.04 -18.42
CA LYS A 89 21.69 -0.65 -18.89
C LYS A 89 22.24 0.37 -17.89
N LEU A 90 22.11 0.12 -16.59
CA LEU A 90 22.68 0.97 -15.55
C LEU A 90 24.23 0.96 -15.57
N GLY A 91 24.85 -0.12 -16.05
CA GLY A 91 26.30 -0.20 -16.27
C GLY A 91 27.15 -0.06 -15.00
N SER A 92 26.54 -0.22 -13.82
CA SER A 92 27.21 -0.13 -12.52
C SER A 92 27.77 -1.49 -12.09
N LYS A 93 28.84 -1.48 -11.27
CA LYS A 93 29.40 -2.69 -10.65
C LYS A 93 28.46 -3.31 -9.63
N ASP A 94 27.59 -2.51 -9.04
CA ASP A 94 26.55 -2.95 -8.14
C ASP A 94 25.26 -2.15 -8.30
N VAL A 95 24.14 -2.83 -8.08
CA VAL A 95 22.80 -2.25 -8.12
C VAL A 95 21.99 -2.77 -6.92
N VAL A 96 20.89 -2.09 -6.63
CA VAL A 96 19.97 -2.46 -5.55
C VAL A 96 18.65 -2.91 -6.15
N ILE A 97 18.22 -4.11 -5.78
CA ILE A 97 16.91 -4.68 -6.11
C ILE A 97 15.98 -4.44 -4.93
N LYS A 98 14.89 -3.68 -5.15
CA LYS A 98 13.92 -3.31 -4.11
C LYS A 98 12.53 -3.81 -4.48
N ALA A 99 11.98 -4.68 -3.65
CA ALA A 99 10.62 -5.18 -3.79
C ALA A 99 9.59 -4.04 -3.76
N GLN A 100 8.75 -3.93 -4.78
CA GLN A 100 7.69 -2.92 -4.83
C GLN A 100 6.42 -3.46 -4.18
N VAL A 101 6.34 -3.30 -2.87
CA VAL A 101 5.21 -3.71 -2.04
C VAL A 101 4.76 -2.52 -1.20
N LEU A 102 3.46 -2.26 -1.15
CA LEU A 102 2.85 -1.23 -0.30
C LEU A 102 2.81 -1.70 1.17
N ALA A 103 3.99 -1.82 1.75
CA ALA A 103 4.23 -2.09 3.16
C ALA A 103 5.66 -1.64 3.51
N GLY A 104 5.84 -1.16 4.74
CA GLY A 104 7.14 -0.88 5.33
C GLY A 104 7.84 -2.15 5.84
N GLY A 105 9.06 -2.00 6.34
CA GLY A 105 9.82 -3.11 6.91
C GLY A 105 10.37 -4.13 5.88
N ARG A 106 10.33 -3.79 4.59
CA ARG A 106 10.76 -4.67 3.47
C ARG A 106 12.17 -5.24 3.66
N GLY A 107 13.14 -4.42 4.08
CA GLY A 107 14.53 -4.86 4.26
C GLY A 107 14.73 -6.00 5.27
N LYS A 108 13.85 -6.11 6.28
CA LYS A 108 13.85 -7.19 7.29
C LYS A 108 12.79 -8.27 7.01
N GLY A 109 12.06 -8.16 5.91
CA GLY A 109 11.03 -9.13 5.53
C GLY A 109 11.62 -10.42 4.98
N THR A 110 10.78 -11.43 4.81
CA THR A 110 11.14 -12.72 4.22
C THR A 110 10.15 -13.05 3.12
N PHE A 111 10.64 -13.56 1.99
CA PHE A 111 9.78 -14.04 0.92
C PHE A 111 9.37 -15.50 1.14
N GLU A 112 8.24 -15.86 0.55
CA GLU A 112 7.76 -17.23 0.41
C GLU A 112 8.78 -18.16 -0.28
N SER A 113 9.62 -17.62 -1.17
CA SER A 113 10.73 -18.34 -1.82
C SER A 113 11.88 -18.71 -0.87
N GLY A 114 11.87 -18.23 0.38
CA GLY A 114 12.97 -18.37 1.33
C GLY A 114 13.97 -17.21 1.29
N LEU A 115 13.88 -16.30 0.32
CA LEU A 115 14.76 -15.13 0.23
C LEU A 115 14.55 -14.19 1.43
N LYS A 116 15.62 -13.90 2.16
CA LYS A 116 15.62 -12.93 3.29
C LYS A 116 15.91 -11.52 2.79
N GLY A 117 14.99 -10.60 3.05
CA GLY A 117 15.09 -9.17 2.76
C GLY A 117 14.49 -8.79 1.41
N GLY A 118 13.60 -7.79 1.42
CA GLY A 118 13.00 -7.13 0.25
C GLY A 118 13.84 -6.00 -0.36
N VAL A 119 15.06 -5.80 0.13
CA VAL A 119 16.05 -4.87 -0.42
C VAL A 119 17.37 -5.61 -0.48
N LYS A 120 17.91 -5.81 -1.68
CA LYS A 120 19.12 -6.60 -1.91
C LYS A 120 20.11 -5.83 -2.76
N ILE A 121 21.38 -5.91 -2.39
CA ILE A 121 22.48 -5.42 -3.20
C ILE A 121 22.98 -6.61 -4.01
N VAL A 122 23.21 -6.39 -5.31
CA VAL A 122 23.70 -7.39 -6.25
C VAL A 122 24.85 -6.80 -7.07
N PHE A 123 25.75 -7.66 -7.52
CA PHE A 123 27.03 -7.28 -8.13
C PHE A 123 27.13 -7.65 -9.62
N SER A 124 26.05 -8.20 -10.20
CA SER A 124 25.97 -8.48 -11.63
C SER A 124 24.53 -8.46 -12.15
N PRO A 125 24.32 -8.27 -13.46
CA PRO A 125 23.01 -8.45 -14.08
C PRO A 125 22.42 -9.84 -13.87
N GLU A 126 23.26 -10.88 -13.84
CA GLU A 126 22.87 -12.27 -13.57
C GLU A 126 22.34 -12.44 -12.15
N GLU A 127 22.99 -11.84 -11.15
CA GLU A 127 22.49 -11.80 -9.78
C GLU A 127 21.19 -11.00 -9.68
N ALA A 128 21.06 -9.87 -10.41
CA ALA A 128 19.82 -9.10 -10.46
C ALA A 128 18.65 -9.96 -10.95
N LYS A 129 18.86 -10.76 -12.00
CA LYS A 129 17.87 -11.73 -12.51
C LYS A 129 17.53 -12.80 -11.46
N ALA A 130 18.54 -13.42 -10.87
CA ALA A 130 18.38 -14.51 -9.90
C ALA A 130 17.68 -14.07 -8.60
N VAL A 131 17.95 -12.85 -8.14
CA VAL A 131 17.28 -12.26 -6.97
C VAL A 131 15.85 -11.86 -7.33
N SER A 132 15.64 -11.25 -8.49
CA SER A 132 14.30 -10.81 -8.93
C SER A 132 13.35 -11.98 -9.14
N SER A 133 13.82 -13.14 -9.63
CA SER A 133 12.99 -14.36 -9.77
C SER A 133 12.49 -14.91 -8.43
N GLN A 134 13.21 -14.66 -7.34
CA GLN A 134 12.81 -15.03 -5.99
C GLN A 134 11.85 -14.01 -5.35
N MET A 135 11.75 -12.80 -5.91
CA MET A 135 10.86 -11.74 -5.42
C MET A 135 9.54 -11.68 -6.21
N ILE A 136 9.62 -11.63 -7.54
CA ILE A 136 8.48 -11.40 -8.42
C ILE A 136 7.51 -12.59 -8.37
N GLY A 137 6.22 -12.30 -8.17
CA GLY A 137 5.16 -13.30 -8.04
C GLY A 137 5.16 -14.03 -6.68
N LYS A 138 6.03 -13.66 -5.74
CA LYS A 138 6.10 -14.26 -4.40
C LYS A 138 5.57 -13.31 -3.34
N LYS A 139 5.02 -13.86 -2.25
CA LYS A 139 4.61 -13.06 -1.09
C LYS A 139 5.82 -12.62 -0.28
N LEU A 140 5.85 -11.34 0.07
CA LEU A 140 6.77 -10.77 1.06
C LEU A 140 6.05 -10.64 2.40
N PHE A 141 6.62 -11.25 3.43
CA PHE A 141 6.16 -11.16 4.82
C PHE A 141 7.03 -10.16 5.57
N THR A 142 6.39 -9.17 6.18
CA THR A 142 7.02 -8.13 7.00
C THR A 142 6.27 -8.02 8.33
N LYS A 143 6.84 -7.29 9.30
CA LYS A 143 6.13 -6.95 10.55
C LYS A 143 4.79 -6.24 10.30
N GLN A 144 4.66 -5.47 9.22
CA GLN A 144 3.45 -4.69 8.92
C GLN A 144 2.39 -5.50 8.15
N THR A 145 2.80 -6.48 7.35
CA THR A 145 1.85 -7.33 6.60
C THR A 145 1.37 -8.54 7.41
N GLY A 146 2.11 -8.93 8.45
CA GLY A 146 1.86 -10.16 9.20
C GLY A 146 1.91 -11.40 8.33
N GLU A 147 1.20 -12.45 8.75
CA GLU A 147 1.14 -13.76 8.11
C GLU A 147 0.45 -13.75 6.74
N LYS A 148 -0.40 -12.75 6.46
CA LYS A 148 -1.03 -12.63 5.14
C LYS A 148 0.00 -12.36 4.04
N GLY A 149 1.09 -11.68 4.39
CA GLY A 149 2.09 -11.18 3.45
C GLY A 149 1.49 -10.25 2.41
N ARG A 150 2.28 -9.87 1.42
CA ARG A 150 1.79 -9.15 0.24
C ARG A 150 2.58 -9.56 -0.99
N ILE A 151 1.88 -9.83 -2.09
CA ILE A 151 2.52 -10.25 -3.34
C ILE A 151 3.39 -9.11 -3.89
N CYS A 152 4.61 -9.46 -4.31
CA CYS A 152 5.51 -8.55 -5.01
C CYS A 152 5.37 -8.80 -6.51
N ASN A 153 4.65 -7.93 -7.23
CA ASN A 153 4.44 -8.09 -8.67
C ASN A 153 5.59 -7.51 -9.52
N GLN A 154 6.40 -6.63 -8.91
CA GLN A 154 7.47 -5.94 -9.62
C GLN A 154 8.57 -5.51 -8.63
N VAL A 155 9.77 -5.29 -9.15
CA VAL A 155 10.92 -4.80 -8.38
C VAL A 155 11.43 -3.51 -9.01
N LEU A 156 12.03 -2.66 -8.20
CA LEU A 156 12.80 -1.51 -8.67
C LEU A 156 14.27 -1.91 -8.68
N VAL A 157 14.91 -1.77 -9.84
CA VAL A 157 16.36 -1.92 -10.00
C VAL A 157 16.95 -0.52 -10.06
N CYS A 158 17.71 -0.14 -9.03
CA CYS A 158 18.29 1.20 -8.95
C CYS A 158 19.80 1.17 -8.72
N GLU A 159 20.48 2.23 -9.12
CA GLU A 159 21.89 2.43 -8.81
C GLU A 159 22.11 2.39 -7.29
N ARG A 160 23.23 1.81 -6.88
CA ARG A 160 23.63 1.88 -5.48
C ARG A 160 24.19 3.26 -5.17
N ARG A 161 23.72 3.85 -4.09
CA ARG A 161 24.35 5.03 -3.46
C ARG A 161 25.12 4.58 -2.23
N TYR A 162 26.22 5.26 -1.93
CA TYR A 162 27.07 5.01 -0.77
C TYR A 162 26.90 6.16 0.24
N PRO A 163 25.81 6.15 1.04
CA PRO A 163 25.58 7.21 2.01
C PRO A 163 26.65 7.15 3.11
N ARG A 164 27.27 8.29 3.43
CA ARG A 164 28.09 8.46 4.64
C ARG A 164 27.24 8.65 5.90
N ARG A 165 26.03 9.20 5.72
CA ARG A 165 25.04 9.48 6.75
C ARG A 165 23.66 9.27 6.16
N GLU A 166 22.74 8.80 7.00
CA GLU A 166 21.33 8.61 6.66
C GLU A 166 20.49 9.42 7.64
N TYR A 167 19.48 10.12 7.13
CA TYR A 167 18.60 10.97 7.92
C TYR A 167 17.15 10.59 7.69
N TYR A 168 16.34 10.71 8.74
CA TYR A 168 14.89 10.70 8.60
C TYR A 168 14.38 12.13 8.41
N PHE A 169 13.59 12.35 7.36
CA PHE A 169 12.98 13.64 7.05
C PHE A 169 11.53 13.42 6.63
N ALA A 170 10.61 14.24 7.15
CA ALA A 170 9.21 14.20 6.82
C ALA A 170 8.62 15.62 6.88
N ILE A 171 7.73 15.92 5.93
CA ILE A 171 6.93 17.14 5.92
C ILE A 171 5.47 16.70 6.03
N THR A 172 4.76 17.20 7.03
CA THR A 172 3.34 16.89 7.25
C THR A 172 2.59 18.16 7.61
N MET A 173 1.33 18.27 7.18
CA MET A 173 0.45 19.34 7.65
C MET A 173 0.13 19.12 9.13
N GLU A 174 0.46 20.10 9.96
CA GLU A 174 0.12 20.08 11.38
C GLU A 174 -1.39 20.29 11.55
N ARG A 175 -2.02 19.43 12.33
CA ARG A 175 -3.49 19.41 12.48
C ARG A 175 -3.97 20.10 13.76
N SER A 176 -3.09 20.29 14.74
CA SER A 176 -3.46 20.91 16.02
C SER A 176 -3.73 22.42 15.94
N PHE A 177 -3.25 23.09 14.88
CA PHE A 177 -3.44 24.54 14.66
C PHE A 177 -4.46 24.87 13.56
N GLN A 178 -5.33 23.92 13.18
CA GLN A 178 -6.42 24.13 12.22
C GLN A 178 -7.72 24.53 12.92
#